data_AF-A0A6A5TA40-F1
#
_entry.id   AF-A0A6A5TA40-F1
#
_cell.length_a   1.000
_cell.length_b   1.000
_cell.length_c   1.000
_cell.angle_alpha   90.00
_cell.angle_beta   90.00
_cell.angle_gamma   90.00
#
_symmetry.space_group_name_H-M   'P 1'
#
loop_
_entity.id
_entity.type
_entity.pdbx_description
1 polymer ?
#
loop_
_entity_poly.entity_id
_entity_poly.type
_entity_poly.pdbx_seq_one_letter_code
_entity_poly.pdbx_strand_id
1 'polypeptide(L)'
;MVPEIREETVSTTFISYATAGSSFIKRTLHPSRLVRDRDGIPINRLWSEERILNEAAALKFISKRTTIPVPRLISYGKSDDGTMYLEVERILGIELNLVGDQCRMPKARAHTDHGPCDSCRGIAKGNAERFIENEVLPQLSLLRSDTTGLDGFVLPPPWVLEYDKRTHWATKTSAPREYVFCHGDLMDHNIMVHPETLHVLSIFDWEHAGFFPQAFQTWALEREEYFRLFTNKERLQELVTLLEP
;
A
#
# COMPACT_ATOMS: atom_id res chain seq x y z
N MET A 1 26.90 -27.21 -3.37
CA MET A 1 25.48 -27.34 -3.01
C MET A 1 24.95 -25.94 -2.77
N VAL A 2 24.15 -25.42 -3.69
CA VAL A 2 23.43 -24.15 -3.48
C VAL A 2 22.31 -24.46 -2.48
N PRO A 3 22.19 -23.74 -1.35
CA PRO A 3 21.11 -23.99 -0.42
C PRO A 3 19.79 -23.70 -1.12
N GLU A 4 18.89 -24.66 -1.08
CA GLU A 4 17.53 -24.56 -1.58
C GLU A 4 16.80 -23.53 -0.71
N ILE A 5 16.74 -22.27 -1.17
CA ILE A 5 16.02 -21.20 -0.49
C ILE A 5 14.53 -21.57 -0.60
N ARG A 6 13.92 -21.99 0.51
CA ARG A 6 12.48 -22.25 0.57
C ARG A 6 11.75 -20.91 0.36
N GLU A 7 11.16 -20.74 -0.82
CA GLU A 7 10.21 -19.67 -1.09
C GLU A 7 8.93 -19.94 -0.29
N GLU A 8 8.70 -19.15 0.77
CA GLU A 8 7.40 -19.13 1.43
C GLU A 8 6.44 -18.35 0.53
N THR A 9 5.45 -19.04 -0.05
CA THR A 9 4.47 -18.44 -0.96
C THR A 9 3.08 -18.44 -0.34
N VAL A 10 2.47 -17.25 -0.25
CA VAL A 10 1.07 -17.06 0.14
C VAL A 10 0.34 -16.37 -1.01
N SER A 11 -0.92 -16.73 -1.27
CA SER A 11 -1.71 -16.09 -2.34
C SER A 11 -3.06 -15.62 -1.83
N THR A 12 -3.47 -14.45 -2.32
CA THR A 12 -4.84 -13.95 -2.25
C THR A 12 -5.59 -14.30 -3.54
N THR A 13 -6.76 -13.72 -3.76
CA THR A 13 -7.60 -13.95 -4.95
C THR A 13 -6.90 -13.59 -6.27
N PHE A 14 -6.00 -12.60 -6.27
CA PHE A 14 -5.42 -12.03 -7.50
C PHE A 14 -3.90 -11.92 -7.50
N ILE A 15 -3.27 -12.00 -6.33
CA ILE A 15 -1.84 -11.75 -6.12
C ILE A 15 -1.23 -12.90 -5.32
N SER A 16 0.00 -13.27 -5.67
CA SER A 16 0.86 -14.11 -4.83
C SER A 16 2.02 -13.31 -4.28
N TYR A 17 2.39 -13.62 -3.05
CA TYR A 17 3.54 -13.07 -2.35
C TYR A 17 4.54 -14.19 -2.07
N ALA A 18 5.82 -13.92 -2.32
CA ALA A 18 6.90 -14.83 -1.99
C ALA A 18 8.00 -14.08 -1.24
N THR A 19 8.68 -14.77 -0.31
CA THR A 19 9.92 -14.26 0.29
C THR A 19 11.10 -15.14 -0.07
N ALA A 20 12.22 -14.52 -0.41
CA ALA A 20 13.46 -15.22 -0.76
C ALA A 20 14.66 -14.45 -0.17
N GLY A 21 15.21 -14.94 0.94
CA GLY A 21 16.30 -14.25 1.64
C GLY A 21 15.91 -12.82 2.04
N SER A 22 16.63 -11.83 1.48
CA SER A 22 16.39 -10.39 1.69
C SER A 22 15.41 -9.76 0.70
N SER A 23 14.72 -10.55 -0.11
CA SER A 23 13.72 -10.08 -1.09
C SER A 23 12.30 -10.48 -0.71
N PHE A 24 11.35 -9.59 -1.04
CA PHE A 24 9.91 -9.82 -1.05
C PHE A 24 9.41 -9.61 -2.48
N ILE A 25 8.62 -10.56 -2.99
CA ILE A 25 8.13 -10.57 -4.37
C ILE A 25 6.61 -10.57 -4.35
N LYS A 26 6.00 -9.57 -4.97
CA LYS A 26 4.57 -9.48 -5.29
C LYS A 26 4.39 -9.85 -6.76
N ARG A 27 3.49 -10.78 -7.08
CA ARG A 27 3.26 -11.26 -8.46
C ARG A 27 1.78 -11.41 -8.76
N THR A 28 1.35 -11.04 -9.96
CA THR A 28 -0.01 -11.35 -10.43
C THR A 28 -0.20 -12.86 -10.60
N LEU A 29 -1.41 -13.36 -10.35
CA LEU A 29 -1.68 -14.77 -10.60
C LEU A 29 -1.78 -15.05 -12.10
N HIS A 30 -1.17 -16.16 -12.53
CA HIS A 30 -1.33 -16.67 -13.89
C HIS A 30 -2.82 -16.97 -14.18
N PRO A 31 -3.35 -16.72 -15.39
CA PRO A 31 -4.77 -16.89 -15.71
C PRO A 31 -5.36 -18.27 -15.38
N SER A 32 -4.53 -19.33 -15.39
CA SER A 32 -4.96 -20.69 -14.99
C SER A 32 -5.26 -20.83 -13.49
N ARG A 33 -4.75 -19.93 -12.65
CA ARG A 33 -4.94 -19.92 -11.18
C ARG A 33 -6.05 -18.99 -10.71
N LEU A 34 -6.59 -18.16 -11.60
CA LEU A 34 -7.68 -17.25 -11.27
C LEU A 34 -9.00 -18.00 -11.12
N VAL A 35 -9.84 -17.51 -10.22
CA VAL A 35 -11.24 -17.95 -10.11
C VAL A 35 -11.95 -17.67 -11.43
N ARG A 36 -12.83 -18.58 -11.85
CA ARG A 36 -13.61 -18.44 -13.08
C ARG A 36 -15.05 -18.05 -12.77
N ASP A 37 -15.65 -17.24 -13.63
CA ASP A 37 -17.08 -16.95 -13.58
C ASP A 37 -17.93 -18.12 -14.10
N ARG A 38 -19.25 -17.91 -14.21
CA ARG A 38 -20.21 -18.93 -14.67
C ARG A 38 -19.98 -19.36 -16.11
N ASP A 39 -19.37 -18.50 -16.93
CA ASP A 39 -19.06 -18.74 -18.34
C ASP A 39 -17.64 -19.32 -18.52
N GLY A 40 -16.93 -19.57 -17.41
CA GLY A 40 -15.58 -20.11 -17.41
C GLY A 40 -14.50 -19.06 -17.68
N ILE A 41 -14.82 -17.77 -17.71
CA ILE A 41 -13.86 -16.70 -17.96
C ILE A 41 -13.09 -16.40 -16.65
N PRO A 42 -11.75 -16.32 -16.68
CA PRO A 42 -10.96 -15.92 -15.52
C PRO A 42 -11.35 -14.53 -15.01
N ILE A 43 -11.76 -14.45 -13.76
CA ILE A 43 -12.04 -13.19 -13.06
C ILE A 43 -10.70 -12.63 -12.58
N ASN A 44 -10.37 -11.43 -13.01
CA ASN A 44 -9.16 -10.73 -12.60
C ASN A 44 -9.51 -9.36 -11.99
N ARG A 45 -8.58 -8.82 -11.21
CA ARG A 45 -8.66 -7.44 -10.70
C ARG A 45 -8.41 -6.47 -11.85
N LEU A 46 -9.21 -5.41 -11.91
CA LEU A 46 -8.97 -4.32 -12.85
C LEU A 46 -7.57 -3.75 -12.66
N TRP A 47 -6.89 -3.49 -13.78
CA TRP A 47 -5.54 -2.95 -13.85
C TRP A 47 -4.47 -3.81 -13.16
N SER A 48 -4.60 -5.14 -13.23
CA SER A 48 -3.68 -6.05 -12.52
C SER A 48 -2.21 -5.85 -12.90
N GLU A 49 -1.90 -5.52 -14.16
CA GLU A 49 -0.54 -5.27 -14.61
C GLU A 49 -0.08 -3.86 -14.21
N GLU A 50 -0.94 -2.87 -14.40
CA GLU A 50 -0.65 -1.46 -14.15
C GLU A 50 -0.48 -1.16 -12.66
N ARG A 51 -1.15 -1.89 -11.75
CA ARG A 51 -0.93 -1.78 -10.29
C ARG A 51 0.51 -2.10 -9.90
N ILE A 52 1.09 -3.15 -10.49
CA ILE A 52 2.50 -3.54 -10.26
C ILE A 52 3.44 -2.47 -10.79
N LEU A 53 3.16 -1.95 -11.99
CA LEU A 53 3.96 -0.88 -12.60
C LEU A 53 3.87 0.43 -11.80
N ASN A 54 2.68 0.78 -11.33
CA ASN A 54 2.43 1.99 -10.55
C ASN A 54 3.13 1.93 -9.19
N GLU A 55 3.08 0.78 -8.51
CA GLU A 55 3.83 0.59 -7.26
C GLU A 55 5.34 0.74 -7.47
N ALA A 56 5.90 0.14 -8.54
CA ALA A 56 7.32 0.31 -8.87
C ALA A 56 7.69 1.77 -9.16
N ALA A 57 6.84 2.50 -9.90
CA ALA A 57 7.02 3.92 -10.20
C ALA A 57 6.97 4.76 -8.92
N ALA A 58 6.01 4.49 -8.03
CA ALA A 58 5.85 5.19 -6.77
C ALA A 58 7.05 4.99 -5.84
N LEU A 59 7.54 3.75 -5.69
CA LEU A 59 8.75 3.46 -4.90
C LEU A 59 9.98 4.20 -5.43
N LYS A 60 10.18 4.22 -6.76
CA LYS A 60 11.26 5.01 -7.39
C LYS A 60 11.11 6.51 -7.15
N PHE A 61 9.89 7.01 -7.17
CA PHE A 61 9.58 8.43 -7.01
C PHE A 61 9.82 8.90 -5.57
N ILE A 62 9.26 8.19 -4.60
CA ILE A 62 9.33 8.51 -3.16
C ILE A 62 10.75 8.40 -2.63
N SER A 63 11.46 7.30 -2.93
CA SER A 63 12.83 7.07 -2.46
C SER A 63 13.83 8.13 -2.93
N LYS A 64 13.57 8.81 -4.05
CA LYS A 64 14.44 9.87 -4.60
C LYS A 64 14.12 11.27 -4.08
N ARG A 65 12.93 11.48 -3.52
CA ARG A 65 12.39 12.83 -3.26
C ARG A 65 12.01 13.09 -1.81
N THR A 66 12.05 12.06 -0.97
CA THR A 66 11.64 12.13 0.42
C THR A 66 12.61 11.34 1.29
N THR A 67 12.49 11.50 2.60
CA THR A 67 13.14 10.65 3.59
C THR A 67 12.20 9.56 4.11
N ILE A 68 11.00 9.42 3.54
CA ILE A 68 10.03 8.40 3.93
C ILE A 68 10.66 7.02 3.67
N PRO A 69 10.77 6.15 4.67
CA PRO A 69 11.32 4.83 4.49
C PRO A 69 10.31 3.98 3.72
N VAL A 70 10.76 3.50 2.56
CA VAL A 70 10.02 2.59 1.69
C VAL A 70 10.92 1.42 1.32
N PRO A 71 10.36 0.24 0.97
CA PRO A 71 11.18 -0.88 0.54
C PRO A 71 12.02 -0.50 -0.68
N ARG A 72 13.31 -0.82 -0.66
CA ARG A 72 14.17 -0.56 -1.81
C ARG A 72 13.71 -1.44 -2.98
N LEU A 73 13.38 -0.80 -4.10
CA LEU A 73 13.07 -1.51 -5.33
C LEU A 73 14.30 -2.28 -5.83
N ILE A 74 14.14 -3.58 -6.09
CA ILE A 74 15.19 -4.46 -6.63
C ILE A 74 14.97 -4.65 -8.12
N SER A 75 13.79 -5.15 -8.51
CA SER A 75 13.44 -5.42 -9.90
C SER A 75 11.91 -5.45 -10.07
N TYR A 76 11.43 -5.32 -11.30
CA TYR A 76 10.01 -5.51 -11.65
C TYR A 76 9.89 -5.73 -13.16
N GLY A 77 8.82 -6.36 -13.59
CA GLY A 77 8.59 -6.59 -15.02
C GLY A 77 7.55 -7.67 -15.30
N LYS A 78 7.59 -8.16 -16.54
CA LYS A 78 6.77 -9.27 -17.02
C LYS A 78 7.62 -10.53 -17.08
N SER A 79 7.15 -11.60 -16.46
CA SER A 79 7.73 -12.94 -16.54
C SER A 79 7.40 -13.60 -17.89
N ASP A 80 8.12 -14.65 -18.25
CA ASP A 80 7.88 -15.40 -19.49
C ASP A 80 6.48 -16.02 -19.59
N ASP A 81 5.89 -16.36 -18.43
CA ASP A 81 4.51 -16.89 -18.33
C ASP A 81 3.43 -15.79 -18.41
N GLY A 82 3.82 -14.54 -18.67
CA GLY A 82 2.93 -13.39 -18.79
C GLY A 82 2.51 -12.77 -17.45
N THR A 83 2.92 -13.31 -16.30
CA THR A 83 2.65 -12.68 -15.00
C THR A 83 3.52 -11.44 -14.79
N MET A 84 2.97 -10.43 -14.10
CA MET A 84 3.73 -9.26 -13.67
C MET A 84 4.29 -9.49 -12.29
N TYR A 85 5.50 -9.00 -12.03
CA TYR A 85 6.13 -9.09 -10.73
C TYR A 85 6.77 -7.76 -10.31
N LEU A 86 6.82 -7.56 -9.00
CA LEU A 86 7.55 -6.53 -8.28
C LEU A 86 8.40 -7.21 -7.22
N GLU A 87 9.71 -6.99 -7.25
CA GLU A 87 10.65 -7.44 -6.24
C GLU A 87 11.23 -6.24 -5.49
N VAL A 88 11.12 -6.28 -4.17
CA VAL A 88 11.63 -5.24 -3.26
C VAL A 88 12.42 -5.87 -2.13
N GLU A 89 13.17 -5.04 -1.41
CA GLU A 89 13.77 -5.42 -0.15
C GLU A 89 12.71 -5.93 0.84
N ARG A 90 12.99 -7.07 1.46
CA ARG A 90 12.19 -7.60 2.55
C ARG A 90 12.49 -6.83 3.82
N ILE A 91 11.48 -6.12 4.34
CA ILE A 91 11.58 -5.45 5.63
C ILE A 91 11.32 -6.46 6.75
N LEU A 92 12.31 -6.64 7.64
CA LEU A 92 12.21 -7.54 8.78
C LEU A 92 11.53 -6.83 9.95
N GLY A 93 10.20 -6.84 9.96
CA GLY A 93 9.39 -6.25 11.01
C GLY A 93 8.08 -6.99 11.23
N ILE A 94 7.14 -6.31 11.87
CA ILE A 94 5.77 -6.76 12.08
C ILE A 94 4.84 -5.67 11.54
N GLU A 95 3.81 -6.06 10.81
CA GLU A 95 2.76 -5.11 10.38
C GLU A 95 2.09 -4.49 11.61
N LEU A 96 1.82 -3.17 11.58
CA LEU A 96 1.34 -2.43 12.74
C LEU A 96 0.03 -3.00 13.31
N ASN A 97 -0.88 -3.46 12.44
CA ASN A 97 -2.14 -4.12 12.81
C ASN A 97 -1.94 -5.40 13.66
N LEU A 98 -0.83 -6.13 13.48
CA LEU A 98 -0.53 -7.39 14.16
C LEU A 98 0.30 -7.20 15.44
N VAL A 99 0.79 -5.99 15.73
CA VAL A 99 1.64 -5.73 16.90
C VAL A 99 0.97 -6.18 18.19
N GLY A 100 -0.33 -5.91 18.31
CA GLY A 100 -1.12 -6.17 19.51
C GLY A 100 -1.52 -7.64 19.72
N ASP A 101 -1.17 -8.57 18.83
CA ASP A 101 -1.56 -9.99 18.97
C ASP A 101 -0.82 -10.70 20.12
N GLN A 102 0.35 -10.17 20.50
CA GLN A 102 1.12 -10.64 21.66
C GLN A 102 1.97 -9.52 22.25
N CYS A 103 2.43 -9.72 23.49
CA CYS A 103 3.40 -8.80 24.08
C CYS A 103 4.72 -8.83 23.29
N ARG A 104 5.25 -7.63 23.01
CA ARG A 104 6.51 -7.43 22.29
C ARG A 104 7.69 -7.07 23.20
N MET A 105 7.41 -6.85 24.48
CA MET A 105 8.44 -6.53 25.47
C MET A 105 9.20 -7.80 25.90
N PRO A 106 10.49 -7.68 26.25
CA PRO A 106 11.23 -8.78 26.88
C PRO A 106 10.52 -9.29 28.15
N LYS A 107 10.69 -10.57 28.48
CA LYS A 107 9.98 -11.23 29.61
C LYS A 107 10.02 -10.43 30.93
N ALA A 108 11.13 -9.78 31.24
CA ALA A 108 11.29 -8.99 32.47
C ALA A 108 10.40 -7.73 32.53
N ARG A 109 9.84 -7.29 31.41
CA ARG A 109 8.96 -6.11 31.27
C ARG A 109 7.71 -6.44 30.46
N ALA A 110 7.32 -7.72 30.42
CA ALA A 110 6.14 -8.13 29.69
C ALA A 110 4.89 -7.47 30.28
N HIS A 111 4.05 -6.90 29.42
CA HIS A 111 2.75 -6.36 29.82
C HIS A 111 1.72 -7.47 30.05
N THR A 112 1.87 -8.61 29.37
CA THR A 112 1.04 -9.81 29.48
C THR A 112 1.86 -11.06 29.19
N ASP A 113 1.52 -12.18 29.81
CA ASP A 113 2.20 -13.47 29.64
C ASP A 113 1.74 -14.25 28.39
N HIS A 114 0.51 -13.99 27.91
CA HIS A 114 -0.06 -14.61 26.72
C HIS A 114 -1.21 -13.77 26.14
N GLY A 115 -1.49 -14.00 24.85
CA GLY A 115 -2.61 -13.35 24.16
C GLY A 115 -2.38 -11.86 23.86
N PRO A 116 -3.45 -11.14 23.48
CA PRO A 116 -3.38 -9.76 23.01
C PRO A 116 -2.74 -8.80 24.02
N CYS A 117 -2.03 -7.79 23.51
CA CYS A 117 -1.33 -6.79 24.30
C CYS A 117 -1.71 -5.37 23.85
N ASP A 118 -2.68 -4.77 24.53
CA ASP A 118 -3.15 -3.41 24.23
C ASP A 118 -2.09 -2.36 24.49
N SER A 119 -1.18 -2.58 25.46
CA SER A 119 -0.08 -1.65 25.72
C SER A 119 0.90 -1.58 24.56
N CYS A 120 1.32 -2.71 23.99
CA CYS A 120 2.19 -2.72 22.80
C CYS A 120 1.46 -2.13 21.58
N ARG A 121 0.18 -2.46 21.41
CA ARG A 121 -0.67 -1.88 20.36
C ARG A 121 -0.71 -0.36 20.46
N GLY A 122 -1.03 0.19 21.63
CA GLY A 122 -1.12 1.63 21.86
C GLY A 122 0.21 2.35 21.64
N ILE A 123 1.33 1.78 22.10
CA ILE A 123 2.66 2.35 21.87
C ILE A 123 2.98 2.41 20.37
N ALA A 124 2.80 1.30 19.65
CA ALA A 124 3.12 1.24 18.23
C ALA A 124 2.21 2.15 17.41
N LYS A 125 0.90 2.19 17.71
CA LYS A 125 -0.07 3.08 17.07
C LYS A 125 0.28 4.55 17.30
N GLY A 126 0.62 4.93 18.53
CA GLY A 126 1.07 6.29 18.83
C GLY A 126 2.40 6.67 18.17
N ASN A 127 3.33 5.72 18.02
CA ASN A 127 4.56 5.95 17.25
C ASN A 127 4.26 6.15 15.76
N ALA A 128 3.39 5.32 15.19
CA ALA A 128 2.99 5.40 13.80
C ALA A 128 2.25 6.70 13.50
N GLU A 129 1.26 7.08 14.31
CA GLU A 129 0.53 8.34 14.18
C GLU A 129 1.47 9.55 14.15
N ARG A 130 2.37 9.65 15.14
CA ARG A 130 3.38 10.73 15.16
C ARG A 130 4.25 10.74 13.93
N PHE A 131 4.68 9.57 13.46
CA PHE A 131 5.52 9.46 12.26
C PHE A 131 4.75 9.87 11.00
N ILE A 132 3.52 9.40 10.83
CA ILE A 132 2.68 9.74 9.67
C ILE A 132 2.38 11.23 9.64
N GLU A 133 1.92 11.80 10.75
CA GLU A 133 1.46 13.19 10.80
C GLU A 133 2.61 14.21 10.74
N ASN A 134 3.74 13.92 11.40
CA ASN A 134 4.84 14.89 11.50
C ASN A 134 5.91 14.71 10.41
N GLU A 135 6.04 13.52 9.82
CA GLU A 135 7.10 13.25 8.85
C GLU A 135 6.56 12.88 7.47
N VAL A 136 5.56 12.02 7.36
CA VAL A 136 5.12 11.47 6.07
C VAL A 136 4.20 12.42 5.33
N LEU A 137 3.06 12.77 5.92
CA LEU A 137 2.07 13.63 5.26
C LEU A 137 2.67 14.98 4.84
N PRO A 138 3.47 15.69 5.67
CA PRO A 138 4.07 16.96 5.27
C PRO A 138 4.98 16.80 4.04
N GLN A 139 5.80 15.75 3.98
CA GLN A 139 6.67 15.49 2.83
C GLN A 139 5.85 15.19 1.57
N LEU A 140 4.80 14.37 1.70
CA LEU A 140 3.90 14.07 0.59
C LEU A 140 3.15 15.30 0.08
N SER A 141 2.70 16.20 0.97
CA SER A 141 2.03 17.45 0.59
C SER A 141 2.96 18.43 -0.16
N LEU A 142 4.27 18.37 0.07
CA LEU A 142 5.28 19.17 -0.64
C LEU A 142 5.55 18.68 -2.06
N LEU A 143 5.26 17.42 -2.37
CA LEU A 143 5.36 16.88 -3.72
C LEU A 143 4.15 17.37 -4.52
N ARG A 144 4.37 18.33 -5.41
CA ARG A 144 3.31 18.97 -6.21
C ARG A 144 3.37 18.58 -7.67
N SER A 145 2.21 18.46 -8.31
CA SER A 145 2.05 18.26 -9.76
C SER A 145 0.91 19.13 -10.30
N ASP A 146 1.00 19.49 -11.58
CA ASP A 146 -0.08 20.08 -12.36
C ASP A 146 -0.96 19.00 -13.02
N THR A 147 -0.55 17.73 -12.97
CA THR A 147 -1.22 16.60 -13.63
C THR A 147 -1.54 15.50 -12.61
N THR A 148 -2.76 14.93 -12.66
CA THR A 148 -3.16 13.81 -11.81
C THR A 148 -2.54 12.48 -12.23
N GLY A 149 -2.48 11.54 -11.30
CA GLY A 149 -1.90 10.21 -11.50
C GLY A 149 -0.38 10.18 -11.35
N LEU A 150 0.24 9.12 -11.85
CA LEU A 150 1.69 8.91 -11.88
C LEU A 150 2.05 8.25 -13.22
N ASP A 151 3.06 8.80 -13.90
CA ASP A 151 3.51 8.32 -15.22
C ASP A 151 2.36 8.15 -16.24
N GLY A 152 1.39 9.06 -16.21
CA GLY A 152 0.23 9.05 -17.13
C GLY A 152 -0.88 8.07 -16.77
N PHE A 153 -0.76 7.36 -15.64
CA PHE A 153 -1.77 6.42 -15.15
C PHE A 153 -2.46 6.98 -13.90
N VAL A 154 -3.80 6.96 -13.89
CA VAL A 154 -4.60 7.38 -12.74
C VAL A 154 -5.29 6.16 -12.14
N LEU A 155 -4.87 5.80 -10.93
CA LEU A 155 -5.53 4.78 -10.14
C LEU A 155 -6.04 5.39 -8.83
N PRO A 156 -7.34 5.72 -8.75
CA PRO A 156 -7.91 6.25 -7.51
C PRO A 156 -7.78 5.27 -6.34
N PRO A 157 -7.88 5.76 -5.10
CA PRO A 157 -7.94 4.93 -3.90
C PRO A 157 -9.01 3.83 -3.94
N PRO A 158 -8.83 2.73 -3.18
CA PRO A 158 -9.77 1.60 -3.18
C PRO A 158 -11.23 2.01 -2.94
N TRP A 159 -11.48 2.93 -2.01
CA TRP A 159 -12.82 3.41 -1.67
C TRP A 159 -13.50 4.18 -2.82
N VAL A 160 -12.74 4.86 -3.70
CA VAL A 160 -13.30 5.43 -4.94
C VAL A 160 -13.66 4.33 -5.91
N LEU A 161 -12.77 3.34 -6.09
CA LEU A 161 -13.01 2.23 -7.01
C LEU A 161 -14.15 1.31 -6.56
N GLU A 162 -14.47 1.28 -5.26
CA GLU A 162 -15.67 0.60 -4.76
C GLU A 162 -16.96 1.35 -5.09
N TYR A 163 -16.89 2.68 -5.16
CA TYR A 163 -18.02 3.53 -5.51
C TYR A 163 -18.24 3.65 -7.02
N ASP A 164 -17.18 3.91 -7.78
CA ASP A 164 -17.19 4.10 -9.23
C ASP A 164 -16.33 3.04 -9.92
N LYS A 165 -17.01 2.15 -10.65
CA LYS A 165 -16.45 0.96 -11.29
C LYS A 165 -15.99 1.21 -12.73
N ARG A 166 -15.83 2.47 -13.15
CA ARG A 166 -15.32 2.78 -14.50
C ARG A 166 -13.95 2.15 -14.72
N THR A 167 -13.71 1.71 -15.95
CA THR A 167 -12.48 1.00 -16.34
C THR A 167 -11.36 1.91 -16.81
N HIS A 168 -11.59 3.22 -16.84
CA HIS A 168 -10.60 4.22 -17.19
C HIS A 168 -10.81 5.52 -16.41
N TRP A 169 -9.70 6.11 -15.96
CA TRP A 169 -9.63 7.42 -15.32
C TRP A 169 -8.66 8.29 -16.12
N ALA A 170 -9.17 9.38 -16.69
CA ALA A 170 -8.36 10.29 -17.49
C ALA A 170 -7.42 11.11 -16.61
N THR A 171 -6.22 11.40 -17.11
CA THR A 171 -5.34 12.39 -16.51
C THR A 171 -5.98 13.77 -16.61
N LYS A 172 -5.99 14.52 -15.52
CA LYS A 172 -6.47 15.89 -15.44
C LYS A 172 -5.28 16.82 -15.25
N THR A 173 -5.33 17.98 -15.89
CA THR A 173 -4.32 19.04 -15.74
C THR A 173 -4.90 20.25 -15.04
N SER A 174 -4.02 21.02 -14.41
CA SER A 174 -4.33 22.25 -13.68
C SER A 174 -3.28 23.31 -14.00
N ALA A 175 -3.69 24.58 -14.07
CA ALA A 175 -2.75 25.68 -14.29
C ALA A 175 -1.76 25.85 -13.12
N PRO A 176 -2.20 25.91 -11.85
CA PRO A 176 -1.28 25.77 -10.71
C PRO A 176 -0.92 24.29 -10.47
N ARG A 177 0.23 24.02 -9.86
CA ARG A 177 0.59 22.67 -9.39
C ARG A 177 -0.19 22.32 -8.11
N GLU A 178 -1.49 22.09 -8.25
CA GLU A 178 -2.40 21.94 -7.11
C GLU A 178 -2.48 20.53 -6.54
N TYR A 179 -2.06 19.52 -7.30
CA TYR A 179 -2.13 18.13 -6.87
C TYR A 179 -0.98 17.75 -5.96
N VAL A 180 -1.27 17.01 -4.90
CA VAL A 180 -0.29 16.46 -3.95
C VAL A 180 -0.10 14.98 -4.21
N PHE A 181 1.07 14.46 -3.83
CA PHE A 181 1.30 13.02 -3.91
C PHE A 181 0.58 12.32 -2.75
N CYS A 182 -0.28 11.35 -3.07
CA CYS A 182 -1.00 10.55 -2.11
C CYS A 182 -0.51 9.10 -2.16
N HIS A 183 -0.56 8.39 -1.04
CA HIS A 183 -0.40 6.93 -1.01
C HIS A 183 -1.64 6.22 -1.55
N GLY A 184 -2.82 6.76 -1.28
CA GLY A 184 -4.11 6.23 -1.73
C GLY A 184 -4.65 5.04 -0.94
N ASP A 185 -3.86 4.44 -0.05
CA ASP A 185 -4.29 3.30 0.79
C ASP A 185 -3.48 3.22 2.10
N LEU A 186 -3.23 4.37 2.74
CA LEU A 186 -2.37 4.43 3.92
C LEU A 186 -3.15 4.04 5.18
N MET A 187 -2.94 2.82 5.64
CA MET A 187 -3.51 2.32 6.89
C MET A 187 -2.56 1.36 7.62
N ASP A 188 -2.92 0.93 8.83
CA ASP A 188 -2.05 0.18 9.74
C ASP A 188 -1.40 -1.07 9.13
N HIS A 189 -2.10 -1.85 8.31
CA HIS A 189 -1.52 -3.03 7.65
C HIS A 189 -0.49 -2.71 6.55
N ASN A 190 -0.36 -1.45 6.13
CA ASN A 190 0.65 -0.97 5.17
C ASN A 190 1.85 -0.29 5.85
N ILE A 191 1.97 -0.45 7.17
CA ILE A 191 3.06 0.09 8.00
C ILE A 191 3.79 -1.06 8.67
N MET A 192 5.09 -1.16 8.41
CA MET A 192 5.98 -2.12 9.06
C MET A 192 6.63 -1.46 10.28
N VAL A 193 6.63 -2.14 11.43
CA VAL A 193 7.30 -1.65 12.65
C VAL A 193 8.36 -2.62 13.16
N HIS A 194 9.32 -2.07 13.91
CA HIS A 194 10.36 -2.86 14.55
C HIS A 194 9.76 -3.67 15.72
N PRO A 195 10.05 -4.98 15.82
CA PRO A 195 9.40 -5.85 16.81
C PRO A 195 9.66 -5.42 18.25
N GLU A 196 10.87 -4.94 18.56
CA GLU A 196 11.23 -4.54 19.94
C GLU A 196 10.97 -3.07 20.25
N THR A 197 11.44 -2.14 19.40
CA THR A 197 11.32 -0.70 19.65
C THR A 197 9.95 -0.13 19.30
N LEU A 198 9.14 -0.86 18.52
CA LEU A 198 7.81 -0.44 18.04
C LEU A 198 7.81 0.87 17.23
N HIS A 199 8.96 1.24 16.65
CA HIS A 199 9.07 2.39 15.74
C HIS A 199 8.83 1.93 14.30
N VAL A 200 8.34 2.84 13.46
CA VAL A 200 8.11 2.58 12.03
C VAL A 200 9.44 2.28 11.34
N LEU A 201 9.46 1.19 10.57
CA LEU A 201 10.58 0.79 9.72
C LEU A 201 10.34 1.17 8.27
N SER A 202 9.11 1.05 7.76
CA SER A 202 8.80 1.29 6.36
C SER A 202 7.30 1.43 6.12
N ILE A 203 6.93 2.18 5.08
CA ILE A 203 5.58 2.21 4.49
C ILE A 203 5.62 1.48 3.15
N PHE A 204 4.65 0.60 2.88
CA PHE A 204 4.62 -0.26 1.68
C PHE A 204 3.23 -0.33 1.05
N ASP A 205 3.09 -1.06 -0.06
CA ASP A 205 1.87 -1.17 -0.89
C ASP A 205 1.43 0.16 -1.52
N TRP A 206 2.37 0.79 -2.24
CA TRP A 206 2.15 2.06 -2.94
C TRP A 206 1.41 1.91 -4.28
N GLU A 207 0.69 0.82 -4.51
CA GLU A 207 0.05 0.55 -5.81
C GLU A 207 -1.00 1.60 -6.19
N HIS A 208 -1.63 2.24 -5.20
CA HIS A 208 -2.63 3.30 -5.36
C HIS A 208 -2.04 4.72 -5.33
N ALA A 209 -0.71 4.84 -5.32
CA ALA A 209 -0.07 6.12 -5.18
C ALA A 209 -0.09 6.95 -6.47
N GLY A 210 -0.14 8.28 -6.31
CA GLY A 210 -0.14 9.21 -7.44
C GLY A 210 -0.50 10.63 -7.02
N PHE A 211 -0.52 11.56 -7.98
CA PHE A 211 -0.92 12.93 -7.75
C PHE A 211 -2.43 13.10 -7.79
N PHE A 212 -3.01 13.67 -6.74
CA PHE A 212 -4.44 13.90 -6.61
C PHE A 212 -4.72 15.24 -5.91
N PRO A 213 -5.96 15.77 -5.98
CA PRO A 213 -6.38 16.88 -5.14
C PRO A 213 -6.12 16.59 -3.65
N GLN A 214 -5.77 17.61 -2.86
CA GLN A 214 -5.46 17.49 -1.41
C GLN A 214 -6.51 16.68 -0.63
N ALA A 215 -7.76 16.79 -1.05
CA ALA A 215 -8.91 16.04 -0.55
C ALA A 215 -8.74 14.50 -0.50
N PHE A 216 -7.83 13.94 -1.30
CA PHE A 216 -7.51 12.51 -1.38
C PHE A 216 -6.38 12.07 -0.44
N GLN A 217 -5.68 13.01 0.19
CA GLN A 217 -4.59 12.68 1.12
C GLN A 217 -5.19 12.23 2.46
N THR A 218 -5.55 10.95 2.51
CA THR A 218 -6.16 10.32 3.69
C THR A 218 -5.24 9.25 4.26
N TRP A 219 -5.38 9.02 5.56
CA TRP A 219 -4.81 7.87 6.26
C TRP A 219 -5.75 7.45 7.38
N ALA A 220 -5.67 6.19 7.82
CA ALA A 220 -6.50 5.68 8.90
C ALA A 220 -5.70 4.76 9.82
N LEU A 221 -5.80 4.99 11.13
CA LEU A 221 -5.13 4.16 12.14
C LEU A 221 -6.03 3.00 12.58
N GLU A 222 -7.34 3.20 12.49
CA GLU A 222 -8.35 2.21 12.82
C GLU A 222 -9.12 1.76 11.58
N ARG A 223 -9.46 0.46 11.56
CA ARG A 223 -10.23 -0.14 10.47
C ARG A 223 -11.61 0.54 10.29
N GLU A 224 -12.25 0.97 11.37
CA GLU A 224 -13.53 1.67 11.30
C GLU A 224 -13.42 3.04 10.62
N GLU A 225 -12.34 3.79 10.86
CA GLU A 225 -12.05 5.05 10.17
C GLU A 225 -11.86 4.82 8.68
N TYR A 226 -11.11 3.78 8.33
CA TYR A 226 -10.91 3.39 6.94
C TYR A 226 -12.24 3.00 6.28
N PHE A 227 -13.08 2.21 6.93
CA PHE A 227 -14.39 1.82 6.40
C PHE A 227 -15.36 2.99 6.21
N ARG A 228 -15.24 4.05 7.01
CA ARG A 228 -16.03 5.28 6.80
C ARG A 228 -15.77 5.92 5.44
N LEU A 229 -14.59 5.72 4.84
CA LEU A 229 -14.28 6.18 3.49
C LEU A 229 -15.15 5.49 2.42
N PHE A 230 -15.58 4.25 2.66
CA PHE A 230 -16.41 3.47 1.71
C PHE A 230 -17.90 3.77 1.85
N THR A 231 -18.35 4.23 3.03
CA THR A 231 -19.78 4.38 3.33
C THR A 231 -20.29 5.80 3.19
N ASN A 232 -19.41 6.81 3.24
CA ASN A 232 -19.79 8.21 3.05
C ASN A 232 -19.98 8.56 1.57
N LYS A 233 -21.18 8.27 1.04
CA LYS A 233 -21.52 8.46 -0.38
C LYS A 233 -21.45 9.92 -0.85
N GLU A 234 -21.82 10.88 -0.01
CA GLU A 234 -21.73 12.31 -0.35
C GLU A 234 -20.27 12.70 -0.58
N ARG A 235 -19.40 12.30 0.36
CA ARG A 235 -17.97 12.55 0.24
C ARG A 235 -17.35 11.86 -0.96
N LEU A 236 -17.75 10.63 -1.25
CA LEU A 236 -17.30 9.88 -2.43
C LEU A 236 -17.70 10.59 -3.72
N GLN A 237 -18.94 11.07 -3.81
CA GLN A 237 -19.42 11.82 -4.98
C GLN A 237 -18.61 13.10 -5.19
N GLU A 238 -18.35 13.87 -4.13
CA GLU A 238 -17.48 15.06 -4.22
C GLU A 238 -16.08 14.72 -4.75
N LEU A 239 -15.47 13.66 -4.20
CA LEU A 239 -14.13 13.23 -4.58
C LEU A 239 -14.07 12.78 -6.04
N VAL A 240 -15.05 12.01 -6.50
CA VAL A 240 -15.16 11.61 -7.91
C VAL A 240 -15.25 12.83 -8.82
N THR A 241 -16.08 13.82 -8.48
CA THR A 241 -16.20 15.07 -9.27
C THR A 241 -14.88 15.85 -9.35
N LEU A 242 -14.01 15.79 -8.35
CA LEU A 242 -12.69 16.42 -8.45
C LEU A 242 -11.79 15.78 -9.52
N LEU A 243 -12.01 14.51 -9.85
CA LEU A 243 -11.30 13.77 -10.89
C LEU A 243 -12.00 13.78 -12.25
N GLU A 244 -13.21 14.32 -12.33
CA GLU A 244 -13.90 14.51 -13.60
C GLU A 244 -13.24 15.63 -14.42
N PRO A 245 -13.26 15.52 -15.78
CA PRO A 245 -12.69 16.52 -16.68
C PRO A 245 -13.23 17.93 -16.46
#